data_AF-E5AP13-F1
#
_entry.id   AF-E5AP13-F1
#
_cell.length_a   1.000
_cell.length_b   1.000
_cell.length_c   1.000
_cell.angle_alpha   90.00
_cell.angle_beta   90.00
_cell.angle_gamma   90.00
#
_symmetry.space_group_name_H-M   'P 1'
#
loop_
_entity.id
_entity.type
_entity.pdbx_description
1 polymer ?
#
loop_
_entity_poly.entity_id
_entity_poly.type
_entity_poly.pdbx_seq_one_letter_code
_entity_poly.pdbx_strand_id
1 'polypeptide(L)'
;MIQRIKALSVAVAVALTQYGCGSGEVDMVRSAPLADYQGFYTNIEPDGSILSTAIFDDGSLYAISFDKEGKEFHALRGTVEGSNGNLFASDIIGYSFNGLRPVRGQLSGTYRAKQSLSGQVTYSETGRIMPVSVTYDPRYEDTPTLANAAGVYSGLAVGESERGQANVSITPQGAVEISGPNDCRAAGGITPKKTGNAYDITVRYGQIASCSLSGQVMTGSVVIEAETGHLNALATSADRTHPLLFTGGK
;
A
#
# COMPACT_ATOMS: atom_id res chain seq x y z
N MET A 1 29.37 -42.33 53.66
CA MET A 1 28.09 -42.05 54.35
C MET A 1 27.05 -41.78 53.27
N ILE A 2 25.97 -42.55 53.29
CA ILE A 2 25.04 -42.84 52.18
C ILE A 2 23.75 -42.03 52.33
N GLN A 3 23.20 -41.49 51.24
CA GLN A 3 21.74 -41.28 51.05
C GLN A 3 21.44 -41.09 49.55
N ARG A 4 21.20 -42.17 48.78
CA ARG A 4 19.90 -42.77 48.38
C ARG A 4 18.92 -41.82 47.65
N ILE A 5 18.87 -41.95 46.31
CA ILE A 5 17.79 -41.47 45.45
C ILE A 5 17.20 -42.67 44.65
N LYS A 6 15.92 -42.90 44.95
CA LYS A 6 14.76 -43.28 44.12
C LYS A 6 14.85 -44.38 43.04
N ALA A 7 14.14 -45.46 43.39
CA ALA A 7 12.92 -46.00 42.76
C ALA A 7 12.96 -46.55 41.33
N LEU A 8 12.56 -47.82 41.31
CA LEU A 8 12.37 -48.79 40.24
C LEU A 8 11.36 -48.38 39.16
N SER A 9 11.66 -48.83 37.96
CA SER A 9 10.86 -48.84 36.74
C SER A 9 9.65 -49.77 36.83
N VAL A 10 8.54 -49.40 36.18
CA VAL A 10 7.56 -50.36 35.64
C VAL A 10 7.20 -49.93 34.23
N ALA A 11 7.54 -50.78 33.27
CA ALA A 11 7.10 -50.69 31.89
C ALA A 11 5.73 -51.39 31.75
N VAL A 12 4.80 -50.75 31.06
CA VAL A 12 3.58 -51.41 30.57
C VAL A 12 3.47 -51.07 29.08
N ALA A 13 3.69 -52.08 28.26
CA ALA A 13 3.40 -52.06 26.84
C ALA A 13 1.92 -52.44 26.64
N VAL A 14 1.16 -51.62 25.92
CA VAL A 14 -0.16 -52.00 25.40
C VAL A 14 -0.15 -51.76 23.89
N ALA A 15 -0.56 -52.80 23.18
CA ALA A 15 -0.53 -52.93 21.73
C ALA A 15 -1.63 -52.13 21.03
N LEU A 16 -1.32 -51.76 19.79
CA LEU A 16 -2.17 -51.11 18.78
C LEU A 16 -3.30 -52.02 18.28
N THR A 17 -4.33 -51.37 17.72
CA THR A 17 -5.28 -51.74 16.63
C THR A 17 -6.69 -51.21 17.03
N GLN A 18 -7.51 -50.50 16.24
CA GLN A 18 -7.68 -50.29 14.80
C GLN A 18 -8.38 -48.92 14.51
N TYR A 19 -8.16 -48.42 13.29
CA TYR A 19 -9.08 -47.71 12.38
C TYR A 19 -10.06 -46.64 12.91
N GLY A 20 -9.73 -45.38 12.60
CA GLY A 20 -10.68 -44.29 12.43
C GLY A 20 -10.24 -43.40 11.27
N CYS A 21 -10.79 -43.63 10.07
CA CYS A 21 -10.64 -42.74 8.93
C CYS A 21 -11.63 -41.58 9.10
N GLY A 22 -11.17 -40.48 9.70
CA GLY A 22 -11.90 -39.21 9.76
C GLY A 22 -11.26 -38.25 8.78
N SER A 23 -11.84 -38.12 7.59
CA SER A 23 -11.52 -37.08 6.61
C SER A 23 -12.04 -35.73 7.11
N GLY A 24 -11.28 -35.10 8.00
CA GLY A 24 -11.38 -33.67 8.24
C GLY A 24 -10.48 -32.97 7.23
N GLU A 25 -11.07 -32.38 6.19
CA GLU A 25 -10.45 -31.27 5.46
C GLU A 25 -10.24 -30.16 6.48
N VAL A 26 -9.08 -30.16 7.12
CA VAL A 26 -8.48 -28.90 7.56
C VAL A 26 -8.15 -28.19 6.26
N ASP A 27 -9.00 -27.24 5.89
CA ASP A 27 -8.66 -26.13 5.02
C ASP A 27 -7.42 -25.46 5.65
N MET A 28 -6.25 -26.03 5.34
CA MET A 28 -5.01 -25.29 5.39
C MET A 28 -5.22 -24.20 4.36
N VAL A 29 -5.68 -23.03 4.82
CA VAL A 29 -5.58 -21.79 4.07
C VAL A 29 -4.11 -21.69 3.70
N ARG A 30 -3.79 -22.15 2.49
CA ARG A 30 -2.47 -22.06 1.91
C ARG A 30 -2.29 -20.57 1.72
N SER A 31 -1.67 -19.93 2.70
CA SER A 31 -1.05 -18.61 2.52
C SER A 31 -0.32 -18.72 1.20
N ALA A 32 -0.76 -17.97 0.19
CA ALA A 32 0.02 -17.82 -1.02
C ALA A 32 1.45 -17.44 -0.55
N PRO A 33 2.51 -17.98 -1.16
CA PRO A 33 3.84 -17.50 -0.86
C PRO A 33 3.83 -15.98 -1.02
N LEU A 34 4.37 -15.26 -0.03
CA LEU A 34 4.53 -13.81 -0.14
C LEU A 34 5.21 -13.51 -1.47
N ALA A 35 4.61 -12.61 -2.25
CA ALA A 35 5.18 -12.13 -3.49
C ALA A 35 6.59 -11.61 -3.21
N ASP A 36 7.62 -12.25 -3.75
CA ASP A 36 9.03 -11.87 -3.55
C ASP A 36 9.40 -10.54 -4.25
N TYR A 37 8.45 -9.98 -5.00
CA TYR A 37 8.47 -8.65 -5.60
C TYR A 37 7.72 -7.58 -4.79
N GLN A 38 7.17 -7.92 -3.61
CA GLN A 38 6.58 -6.93 -2.71
C GLN A 38 7.66 -6.03 -2.10
N GLY A 39 7.30 -4.77 -1.81
CA GLY A 39 8.25 -3.84 -1.25
C GLY A 39 7.87 -2.38 -1.41
N PHE A 40 8.60 -1.53 -0.70
CA PHE A 40 8.77 -0.14 -1.09
C PHE A 40 9.97 -0.02 -2.00
N TYR A 41 9.84 0.81 -3.02
CA TYR A 41 10.89 1.06 -3.97
C TYR A 41 10.93 2.54 -4.31
N THR A 42 12.13 3.11 -4.35
CA THR A 42 12.33 4.53 -4.64
C THR A 42 13.37 4.74 -5.73
N ASN A 43 13.23 5.83 -6.45
CA ASN A 43 14.26 6.35 -7.34
C ASN A 43 14.23 7.88 -7.34
N ILE A 44 15.40 8.48 -7.49
CA ILE A 44 15.53 9.89 -7.81
C ILE A 44 16.00 9.96 -9.26
N GLU A 45 15.17 10.56 -10.12
CA GLU A 45 15.49 10.75 -11.52
C GLU A 45 16.55 11.86 -11.71
N PRO A 46 17.28 11.90 -12.84
CA PRO A 46 18.32 12.90 -13.08
C PRO A 46 17.83 14.36 -13.04
N ASP A 47 16.55 14.59 -13.31
CA ASP A 47 15.88 15.90 -13.20
C ASP A 47 15.52 16.29 -11.76
N GLY A 48 15.71 15.37 -10.81
CA GLY A 48 15.40 15.51 -9.39
C GLY A 48 13.98 15.09 -9.02
N SER A 49 13.19 14.57 -9.96
CA SER A 49 11.89 13.98 -9.68
C SER A 49 12.05 12.72 -8.83
N ILE A 50 11.14 12.50 -7.88
CA ILE A 50 11.16 11.31 -7.03
C ILE A 50 10.04 10.39 -7.48
N LEU A 51 10.35 9.11 -7.67
CA LEU A 51 9.38 8.04 -7.89
C LEU A 51 9.36 7.13 -6.66
N SER A 52 8.24 7.10 -5.94
CA SER A 52 8.00 6.20 -4.82
C SER A 52 6.96 5.16 -5.21
N THR A 53 7.28 3.88 -5.06
CA THR A 53 6.45 2.75 -5.46
C THR A 53 6.25 1.81 -4.28
N ALA A 54 5.04 1.32 -4.08
CA ALA A 54 4.70 0.30 -3.11
C ALA A 54 3.99 -0.85 -3.83
N ILE A 55 4.46 -2.07 -3.59
CA ILE A 55 3.79 -3.31 -3.99
C ILE A 55 3.52 -4.13 -2.72
N PHE A 56 2.26 -4.53 -2.54
CA PHE A 56 1.81 -5.30 -1.37
C PHE A 56 1.62 -6.79 -1.70
N ASP A 57 1.38 -7.59 -0.66
CA ASP A 57 1.22 -9.05 -0.73
C ASP A 57 0.02 -9.50 -1.58
N ASP A 58 -1.01 -8.68 -1.66
CA ASP A 58 -2.17 -8.85 -2.53
C ASP A 58 -1.91 -8.46 -4.00
N GLY A 59 -0.68 -8.07 -4.33
CA GLY A 59 -0.28 -7.58 -5.65
C GLY A 59 -0.64 -6.12 -5.92
N SER A 60 -1.31 -5.42 -5.00
CA SER A 60 -1.67 -4.03 -5.21
C SER A 60 -0.42 -3.16 -5.38
N LEU A 61 -0.40 -2.39 -6.48
CA LEU A 61 0.64 -1.43 -6.84
C LEU A 61 0.11 -0.02 -6.64
N TYR A 62 0.90 0.80 -5.94
CA TYR A 62 0.72 2.24 -5.82
C TYR A 62 2.05 2.90 -6.17
N ALA A 63 2.08 3.84 -7.10
CA ALA A 63 3.25 4.66 -7.34
C ALA A 63 2.85 6.14 -7.29
N ILE A 64 3.72 6.97 -6.76
CA ILE A 64 3.57 8.42 -6.72
C ILE A 64 4.89 8.98 -7.24
N SER A 65 4.80 9.89 -8.22
CA SER A 65 5.92 10.74 -8.55
C SER A 65 5.56 12.20 -8.40
N PHE A 66 6.58 12.97 -8.01
CA PHE A 66 6.49 14.41 -7.91
C PHE A 66 7.77 15.01 -8.50
N ASP A 67 7.60 16.10 -9.24
CA ASP A 67 8.75 16.83 -9.75
C ASP A 67 9.54 17.47 -8.59
N LYS A 68 10.76 17.88 -8.89
CA LYS A 68 11.65 18.55 -7.92
C LYS A 68 11.02 19.81 -7.30
N GLU A 69 10.09 20.45 -8.00
CA GLU A 69 9.46 21.70 -7.58
C GLU A 69 8.14 21.48 -6.80
N GLY A 70 7.68 20.23 -6.64
CA GLY A 70 6.38 19.87 -6.08
C GLY A 70 5.19 20.42 -6.89
N LYS A 71 5.39 20.73 -8.18
CA LYS A 71 4.37 21.35 -9.03
C LYS A 71 3.55 20.30 -9.76
N GLU A 72 4.20 19.30 -10.35
CA GLU A 72 3.54 18.19 -11.03
C GLU A 72 3.51 16.94 -10.16
N PHE A 73 2.32 16.35 -10.07
CA PHE A 73 2.12 15.06 -9.41
C PHE A 73 1.61 14.06 -10.44
N HIS A 74 2.16 12.85 -10.38
CA HIS A 74 1.62 11.70 -11.06
C HIS A 74 1.42 10.57 -10.06
N ALA A 75 0.42 9.75 -10.34
CA ALA A 75 0.18 8.54 -9.56
C ALA A 75 -0.11 7.37 -10.49
N LEU A 76 0.24 6.18 -10.05
CA LEU A 76 -0.14 4.91 -10.67
C LEU A 76 -0.87 4.05 -9.66
N ARG A 77 -1.89 3.34 -10.13
CA ARG A 77 -2.54 2.26 -9.38
C ARG A 77 -2.74 1.06 -10.30
N GLY A 78 -2.54 -0.15 -9.79
CA GLY A 78 -2.88 -1.40 -10.49
C GLY A 78 -2.65 -2.63 -9.62
N THR A 79 -2.67 -3.79 -10.25
CA THR A 79 -2.39 -5.08 -9.62
C THR A 79 -1.29 -5.78 -10.40
N VAL A 80 -0.22 -6.12 -9.70
CA VAL A 80 0.99 -6.71 -10.24
C VAL A 80 1.05 -8.18 -9.92
N GLU A 81 1.39 -8.94 -10.95
CA GLU A 81 1.77 -10.35 -10.87
C GLU A 81 3.27 -10.47 -11.16
N GLY A 82 3.95 -11.35 -10.43
CA GLY A 82 5.37 -11.59 -10.64
C GLY A 82 5.73 -13.05 -10.44
N SER A 83 6.64 -13.55 -11.28
CA SER A 83 7.24 -14.88 -11.12
C SER A 83 8.56 -14.97 -11.85
N ASN A 84 9.49 -15.75 -11.30
CA ASN A 84 10.79 -16.05 -11.92
C ASN A 84 11.56 -14.77 -12.34
N GLY A 85 11.47 -13.71 -11.53
CA GLY A 85 12.13 -12.43 -11.82
C GLY A 85 11.42 -11.57 -12.87
N ASN A 86 10.26 -11.96 -13.39
CA ASN A 86 9.44 -11.16 -14.30
C ASN A 86 8.26 -10.54 -13.58
N LEU A 87 7.84 -9.35 -14.03
CA LEU A 87 6.78 -8.57 -13.42
C LEU A 87 5.82 -8.06 -14.50
N PHE A 88 4.52 -8.18 -14.26
CA PHE A 88 3.48 -7.78 -15.20
C PHE A 88 2.26 -7.18 -14.49
N ALA A 89 1.61 -6.20 -15.10
CA ALA A 89 0.27 -5.73 -14.72
C ALA A 89 -0.49 -5.30 -15.97
N SER A 90 -1.73 -5.75 -16.13
CA SER A 90 -2.58 -5.39 -17.27
C SER A 90 -3.57 -4.26 -16.98
N ASP A 91 -3.68 -3.83 -15.72
CA ASP A 91 -4.75 -2.95 -15.22
C ASP A 91 -4.19 -1.64 -14.63
N ILE A 92 -3.04 -1.18 -15.13
CA ILE A 92 -2.45 0.08 -14.67
C ILE A 92 -3.39 1.24 -15.04
N ILE A 93 -3.62 2.11 -14.09
CA ILE A 93 -4.24 3.41 -14.30
C ILE A 93 -3.26 4.48 -13.83
N GLY A 94 -2.89 5.37 -14.74
CA GLY A 94 -2.11 6.56 -14.44
C GLY A 94 -2.99 7.78 -14.26
N TYR A 95 -2.66 8.59 -13.26
CA TYR A 95 -3.30 9.86 -12.95
C TYR A 95 -2.29 10.98 -13.14
N SER A 96 -2.69 12.05 -13.82
CA SER A 96 -1.94 13.30 -13.85
C SER A 96 -2.83 14.39 -13.30
N PHE A 97 -2.33 15.06 -12.28
CA PHE A 97 -3.10 16.05 -11.53
C PHE A 97 -3.06 17.46 -12.15
N ASN A 98 -2.66 17.56 -13.43
CA ASN A 98 -2.62 18.80 -14.21
C ASN A 98 -3.78 18.90 -15.22
N GLY A 99 -4.93 18.28 -14.91
CA GLY A 99 -6.15 18.38 -15.72
C GLY A 99 -6.31 17.28 -16.79
N LEU A 100 -5.64 16.13 -16.62
CA LEU A 100 -5.83 14.97 -17.49
C LEU A 100 -6.72 13.93 -16.82
N ARG A 101 -7.50 13.23 -17.64
CA ARG A 101 -8.30 12.07 -17.21
C ARG A 101 -7.38 10.89 -16.86
N PRO A 102 -7.85 9.93 -16.03
CA PRO A 102 -7.14 8.67 -15.82
C PRO A 102 -6.84 7.98 -17.16
N VAL A 103 -5.60 7.52 -17.34
CA VAL A 103 -5.13 6.86 -18.56
C VAL A 103 -4.78 5.41 -18.24
N ARG A 104 -5.31 4.46 -19.02
CA ARG A 104 -5.01 3.04 -18.81
C ARG A 104 -3.67 2.66 -19.41
N GLY A 105 -3.08 1.62 -18.86
CA GLY A 105 -1.82 1.10 -19.35
C GLY A 105 -1.52 -0.30 -18.83
N GLN A 106 -0.34 -0.76 -19.20
CA GLN A 106 0.20 -2.05 -18.78
C GLN A 106 1.63 -1.86 -18.31
N LEU A 107 2.03 -2.58 -17.27
CA LEU A 107 3.40 -2.65 -16.78
C LEU A 107 4.01 -3.97 -17.25
N SER A 108 5.22 -3.91 -17.79
CA SER A 108 6.06 -5.07 -18.04
C SER A 108 7.46 -4.80 -17.55
N GLY A 109 8.05 -5.74 -16.83
CA GLY A 109 9.38 -5.55 -16.26
C GLY A 109 9.96 -6.81 -15.64
N THR A 110 11.00 -6.60 -14.86
CA THR A 110 11.73 -7.59 -14.11
C THR A 110 11.96 -7.10 -12.69
N TYR A 111 12.18 -8.03 -11.78
CA TYR A 111 12.50 -7.73 -10.39
C TYR A 111 13.65 -8.60 -9.89
N ARG A 112 14.38 -8.05 -8.92
CA ARG A 112 15.28 -8.77 -8.04
C ARG A 112 14.74 -8.61 -6.62
N ALA A 113 14.38 -9.73 -6.00
CA ALA A 113 13.71 -9.73 -4.69
C ALA A 113 14.49 -8.88 -3.67
N LYS A 114 13.79 -7.96 -3.01
CA LYS A 114 14.35 -6.99 -2.04
C LYS A 114 15.57 -6.20 -2.55
N GLN A 115 15.70 -6.01 -3.86
CA GLN A 115 16.81 -5.28 -4.47
C GLN A 115 16.32 -4.19 -5.41
N SER A 116 15.62 -4.54 -6.49
CA SER A 116 15.24 -3.57 -7.52
C SER A 116 14.08 -4.06 -8.39
N LEU A 117 13.39 -3.10 -9.00
CA LEU A 117 12.45 -3.30 -10.11
C LEU A 117 12.91 -2.51 -11.31
N SER A 118 12.78 -3.07 -12.50
CA SER A 118 13.05 -2.37 -13.76
C SER A 118 12.05 -2.78 -14.84
N GLY A 119 11.54 -1.84 -15.61
CA GLY A 119 10.54 -2.11 -16.64
C GLY A 119 10.01 -0.85 -17.29
N GLN A 120 8.78 -0.92 -17.79
CA GLN A 120 8.09 0.21 -18.40
C GLN A 120 6.58 0.10 -18.26
N VAL A 121 5.93 1.25 -18.13
CA VAL A 121 4.48 1.39 -18.28
C VAL A 121 4.17 1.85 -19.69
N THR A 122 3.31 1.13 -20.40
CA THR A 122 2.82 1.50 -21.73
C THR A 122 1.37 1.93 -21.62
N TYR A 123 1.06 3.17 -21.97
CA TYR A 123 -0.29 3.72 -21.92
C TYR A 123 -1.04 3.48 -23.23
N SER A 124 -2.16 2.77 -23.18
CA SER A 124 -2.90 2.33 -24.37
C SER A 124 -3.45 3.48 -25.22
N GLU A 125 -3.94 4.53 -24.57
CA GLU A 125 -4.65 5.63 -25.22
C GLU A 125 -3.70 6.61 -25.91
N THR A 126 -2.45 6.70 -25.45
CA THR A 126 -1.46 7.67 -25.95
C THR A 126 -0.28 7.02 -26.67
N GLY A 127 -0.08 5.70 -26.49
CA GLY A 127 1.12 5.00 -26.92
C GLY A 127 2.39 5.41 -26.15
N ARG A 128 2.26 6.28 -25.12
CA ARG A 128 3.39 6.75 -24.33
C ARG A 128 3.99 5.59 -23.54
N ILE A 129 5.30 5.51 -23.53
CA ILE A 129 6.08 4.57 -22.74
C ILE A 129 6.80 5.35 -21.64
N MET A 130 6.65 4.91 -20.40
CA MET A 130 7.31 5.48 -19.23
C MET A 130 8.23 4.44 -18.62
N PRO A 131 9.57 4.62 -18.67
CA PRO A 131 10.49 3.68 -18.03
C PRO A 131 10.30 3.71 -16.51
N VAL A 132 10.54 2.57 -15.88
CA VAL A 132 10.53 2.40 -14.42
C VAL A 132 11.86 1.75 -14.03
N SER A 133 12.56 2.37 -13.09
CA SER A 133 13.75 1.81 -12.47
C SER A 133 13.80 2.29 -11.03
N VAL A 134 13.59 1.39 -10.08
CA VAL A 134 13.47 1.72 -8.65
C VAL A 134 14.23 0.71 -7.79
N THR A 135 14.74 1.17 -6.66
CA THR A 135 15.56 0.39 -5.72
C THR A 135 14.77 0.11 -4.46
N TYR A 136 14.94 -1.07 -3.88
CA TYR A 136 14.25 -1.48 -2.67
C TYR A 136 14.58 -0.56 -1.49
N ASP A 137 13.54 -0.21 -0.74
CA ASP A 137 13.62 0.60 0.47
C ASP A 137 13.35 -0.28 1.70
N PRO A 138 14.34 -0.46 2.59
CA PRO A 138 14.20 -1.35 3.74
C PRO A 138 13.15 -0.89 4.75
N ARG A 139 12.68 0.38 4.67
CA ARG A 139 11.56 0.88 5.50
C ARG A 139 10.27 0.09 5.28
N TYR A 140 10.17 -0.68 4.20
CA TYR A 140 9.06 -1.63 4.00
C TYR A 140 8.96 -2.67 5.13
N GLU A 141 10.08 -3.08 5.71
CA GLU A 141 10.13 -4.16 6.71
C GLU A 141 9.69 -3.69 8.11
N ASP A 142 9.51 -2.39 8.32
CA ASP A 142 9.05 -1.86 9.59
C ASP A 142 7.61 -2.30 9.88
N THR A 143 7.31 -2.57 11.15
CA THR A 143 5.96 -2.98 11.55
C THR A 143 5.05 -1.75 11.67
N PRO A 144 3.97 -1.65 10.89
CA PRO A 144 3.03 -0.55 11.01
C PRO A 144 2.24 -0.66 12.32
N THR A 145 2.06 0.44 13.03
CA THR A 145 1.25 0.49 14.26
C THR A 145 0.36 1.73 14.26
N LEU A 146 -0.86 1.63 14.81
CA LEU A 146 -1.74 2.79 14.93
C LEU A 146 -1.15 3.89 15.83
N ALA A 147 -0.27 3.53 16.77
CA ALA A 147 0.46 4.50 17.58
C ALA A 147 1.40 5.36 16.73
N ASN A 148 2.12 4.76 15.77
CA ASN A 148 2.98 5.50 14.84
C ASN A 148 2.14 6.39 13.90
N ALA A 149 0.97 5.90 13.48
CA ALA A 149 0.08 6.62 12.58
C ALA A 149 -0.67 7.78 13.25
N ALA A 150 -0.92 7.74 14.56
CA ALA A 150 -1.71 8.74 15.26
C ALA A 150 -1.06 10.14 15.22
N GLY A 151 -1.86 11.18 14.96
CA GLY A 151 -1.40 12.57 14.88
C GLY A 151 -2.25 13.41 13.94
N VAL A 152 -1.86 14.67 13.79
CA VAL A 152 -2.45 15.61 12.82
C VAL A 152 -1.40 15.92 11.78
N TYR A 153 -1.70 15.67 10.52
CA TYR A 153 -0.83 15.90 9.38
C TYR A 153 -1.37 17.07 8.58
N SER A 154 -0.51 18.02 8.24
CA SER A 154 -0.84 19.16 7.39
C SER A 154 -0.06 19.03 6.09
N GLY A 155 -0.73 19.15 4.95
CA GLY A 155 -0.09 18.93 3.66
C GLY A 155 -0.91 19.34 2.46
N LEU A 156 -0.44 18.93 1.30
CA LEU A 156 -1.11 19.13 0.04
C LEU A 156 -2.01 17.93 -0.27
N ALA A 157 -3.29 18.20 -0.50
CA ALA A 157 -4.21 17.26 -1.14
C ALA A 157 -4.38 17.62 -2.62
N VAL A 158 -4.37 16.60 -3.46
CA VAL A 158 -4.55 16.73 -4.91
C VAL A 158 -5.53 15.65 -5.40
N GLY A 159 -6.60 16.08 -6.05
CA GLY A 159 -7.60 15.26 -6.71
C GLY A 159 -7.82 15.72 -8.15
N GLU A 160 -8.84 15.17 -8.81
CA GLU A 160 -9.12 15.44 -10.24
C GLU A 160 -9.36 16.94 -10.55
N SER A 161 -10.11 17.62 -9.70
CA SER A 161 -10.47 19.04 -9.88
C SER A 161 -10.15 19.89 -8.66
N GLU A 162 -9.44 19.33 -7.68
CA GLU A 162 -9.20 19.96 -6.39
C GLU A 162 -7.73 19.87 -6.04
N ARG A 163 -7.15 21.00 -5.64
CA ARG A 163 -5.78 21.07 -5.16
C ARG A 163 -5.72 22.11 -4.08
N GLY A 164 -5.12 21.77 -2.95
CA GLY A 164 -4.94 22.74 -1.89
C GLY A 164 -4.49 22.12 -0.57
N GLN A 165 -4.31 23.01 0.41
CA GLN A 165 -3.98 22.61 1.76
C GLN A 165 -5.08 21.71 2.33
N ALA A 166 -4.67 20.63 3.00
CA ALA A 166 -5.54 19.75 3.75
C ALA A 166 -4.90 19.37 5.08
N ASN A 167 -5.76 19.00 6.03
CA ASN A 167 -5.36 18.39 7.28
C ASN A 167 -5.97 16.99 7.39
N VAL A 168 -5.17 16.05 7.87
CA VAL A 168 -5.58 14.67 8.16
C VAL A 168 -5.32 14.42 9.65
N SER A 169 -6.37 14.12 10.40
CA SER A 169 -6.27 13.72 11.80
C SER A 169 -6.46 12.22 11.90
N ILE A 170 -5.56 11.54 12.61
CA ILE A 170 -5.59 10.10 12.85
C ILE A 170 -5.55 9.86 14.35
N THR A 171 -6.56 9.18 14.89
CA THR A 171 -6.60 8.84 16.32
C THR A 171 -5.77 7.58 16.61
N PRO A 172 -5.38 7.33 17.87
CA PRO A 172 -4.71 6.08 18.26
C PRO A 172 -5.52 4.80 17.99
N GLN A 173 -6.83 4.93 17.78
CA GLN A 173 -7.73 3.83 17.41
C GLN A 173 -7.89 3.68 15.89
N GLY A 174 -7.21 4.51 15.10
CA GLY A 174 -7.25 4.48 13.64
C GLY A 174 -8.44 5.21 13.03
N ALA A 175 -9.19 6.02 13.78
CA ALA A 175 -10.22 6.87 13.18
C ALA A 175 -9.56 8.02 12.41
N VAL A 176 -10.09 8.35 11.23
CA VAL A 176 -9.54 9.37 10.35
C VAL A 176 -10.57 10.48 10.12
N GLU A 177 -10.12 11.72 10.23
CA GLU A 177 -10.84 12.91 9.78
C GLU A 177 -9.99 13.70 8.79
N ILE A 178 -10.60 14.15 7.70
CA ILE A 178 -9.96 14.96 6.67
C ILE A 178 -10.71 16.27 6.52
N SER A 179 -9.97 17.38 6.53
CA SER A 179 -10.44 18.69 6.09
C SER A 179 -9.60 19.13 4.90
N GLY A 180 -10.19 19.19 3.71
CA GLY A 180 -9.53 19.55 2.46
C GLY A 180 -9.95 20.92 1.92
N PRO A 181 -9.51 21.28 0.71
CA PRO A 181 -9.94 22.49 0.01
C PRO A 181 -11.46 22.51 -0.24
N ASN A 182 -12.02 23.69 -0.49
CA ASN A 182 -13.45 23.88 -0.79
C ASN A 182 -14.43 23.32 0.27
N ASP A 183 -14.02 23.34 1.54
CA ASP A 183 -14.74 22.75 2.68
C ASP A 183 -15.00 21.24 2.54
N CYS A 184 -14.26 20.54 1.68
CA CYS A 184 -14.31 19.09 1.59
C CYS A 184 -13.99 18.46 2.94
N ARG A 185 -14.90 17.62 3.45
CA ARG A 185 -14.70 16.86 4.68
C ARG A 185 -14.95 15.39 4.43
N ALA A 186 -14.08 14.56 4.98
CA ALA A 186 -14.23 13.12 4.96
C ALA A 186 -13.94 12.52 6.34
N ALA A 187 -14.57 11.39 6.63
CA ALA A 187 -14.32 10.63 7.85
C ALA A 187 -14.25 9.14 7.52
N GLY A 188 -13.50 8.38 8.32
CA GLY A 188 -13.36 6.94 8.14
C GLY A 188 -12.31 6.35 9.07
N GLY A 189 -11.47 5.46 8.53
CA GLY A 189 -10.44 4.82 9.33
C GLY A 189 -9.27 4.27 8.53
N ILE A 190 -8.22 3.95 9.27
CA ILE A 190 -7.03 3.24 8.79
C ILE A 190 -6.80 1.95 9.56
N THR A 191 -6.21 0.97 8.89
CA THR A 191 -5.80 -0.30 9.50
C THR A 191 -4.39 -0.68 9.05
N PRO A 192 -3.48 -1.08 9.96
CA PRO A 192 -2.16 -1.57 9.57
C PRO A 192 -2.27 -2.75 8.60
N LYS A 193 -1.47 -2.75 7.54
CA LYS A 193 -1.37 -3.89 6.62
C LYS A 193 -0.70 -5.07 7.31
N LYS A 194 -1.01 -6.29 6.85
CA LYS A 194 -0.38 -7.53 7.36
C LYS A 194 1.11 -7.59 7.01
N THR A 195 1.48 -7.00 5.88
CA THR A 195 2.86 -6.92 5.38
C THR A 195 3.16 -5.53 4.87
N GLY A 196 4.39 -5.08 5.04
CA GLY A 196 4.82 -3.74 4.66
C GLY A 196 4.47 -2.69 5.70
N ASN A 197 5.32 -1.67 5.85
CA ASN A 197 5.08 -0.50 6.68
C ASN A 197 4.04 0.47 6.08
N ALA A 198 2.80 -0.01 5.96
CA ALA A 198 1.70 0.71 5.34
C ALA A 198 0.38 0.44 6.06
N TYR A 199 -0.61 1.28 5.74
CA TYR A 199 -1.96 1.19 6.27
C TYR A 199 -2.96 1.21 5.11
N ASP A 200 -3.97 0.36 5.19
CA ASP A 200 -5.17 0.54 4.38
C ASP A 200 -5.95 1.75 4.92
N ILE A 201 -6.49 2.56 4.02
CA ILE A 201 -7.37 3.68 4.36
C ILE A 201 -8.71 3.54 3.67
N THR A 202 -9.78 3.84 4.39
CA THR A 202 -11.12 4.04 3.83
C THR A 202 -11.73 5.28 4.43
N VAL A 203 -12.13 6.23 3.59
CA VAL A 203 -12.80 7.48 4.02
C VAL A 203 -14.02 7.75 3.16
N ARG A 204 -15.03 8.35 3.77
CA ARG A 204 -16.26 8.78 3.09
C ARG A 204 -16.38 10.28 3.16
N TYR A 205 -16.49 10.91 2.00
CA TYR A 205 -16.74 12.33 1.89
C TYR A 205 -18.21 12.64 2.20
N GLY A 206 -18.42 13.75 2.92
CA GLY A 206 -19.75 14.29 3.17
C GLY A 206 -20.46 14.69 1.87
N GLN A 207 -21.77 14.89 1.95
CA GLN A 207 -22.56 15.44 0.84
C GLN A 207 -22.41 16.97 0.86
N ILE A 208 -21.41 17.50 0.14
CA ILE A 208 -21.04 18.92 0.14
C ILE A 208 -20.95 19.40 -1.31
N ALA A 209 -21.77 20.40 -1.68
CA ALA A 209 -21.91 20.83 -3.08
C ALA A 209 -20.62 21.40 -3.69
N SER A 210 -19.75 22.00 -2.89
CA SER A 210 -18.46 22.55 -3.32
C SER A 210 -17.34 21.50 -3.44
N CYS A 211 -17.59 20.27 -2.99
CA CYS A 211 -16.60 19.21 -2.95
C CYS A 211 -16.76 18.27 -4.16
N SER A 212 -15.73 18.14 -4.99
CA SER A 212 -15.76 17.27 -6.17
C SER A 212 -15.89 15.79 -5.82
N LEU A 213 -15.39 15.41 -4.63
CA LEU A 213 -15.50 14.07 -4.07
C LEU A 213 -16.78 13.87 -3.23
N SER A 214 -17.75 14.79 -3.29
CA SER A 214 -18.98 14.72 -2.50
C SER A 214 -19.66 13.36 -2.57
N GLY A 215 -19.88 12.74 -1.41
CA GLY A 215 -20.52 11.43 -1.29
C GLY A 215 -19.67 10.22 -1.69
N GLN A 216 -18.45 10.44 -2.21
CA GLN A 216 -17.58 9.35 -2.62
C GLN A 216 -16.99 8.61 -1.42
N VAL A 217 -16.79 7.31 -1.61
CA VAL A 217 -15.98 6.49 -0.71
C VAL A 217 -14.65 6.25 -1.38
N MET A 218 -13.58 6.62 -0.70
CA MET A 218 -12.22 6.53 -1.19
C MET A 218 -11.50 5.44 -0.41
N THR A 219 -10.84 4.54 -1.14
CA THR A 219 -10.03 3.45 -0.57
C THR A 219 -8.63 3.49 -1.14
N GLY A 220 -7.63 3.12 -0.33
CA GLY A 220 -6.26 3.10 -0.81
C GLY A 220 -5.24 2.73 0.26
N SER A 221 -4.01 3.19 0.05
CA SER A 221 -2.89 2.92 0.95
C SER A 221 -2.26 4.21 1.46
N VAL A 222 -1.77 4.15 2.69
CA VAL A 222 -1.03 5.21 3.38
C VAL A 222 0.33 4.66 3.79
N VAL A 223 1.39 5.41 3.51
CA VAL A 223 2.74 5.17 4.00
C VAL A 223 3.12 6.34 4.89
N ILE A 224 3.66 6.04 6.07
CA ILE A 224 4.08 7.03 7.06
C ILE A 224 5.55 6.78 7.36
N GLU A 225 6.38 7.76 7.02
CA GLU A 225 7.80 7.70 7.30
C GLU A 225 8.03 7.98 8.79
N ALA A 226 8.53 6.97 9.52
CA ALA A 226 8.70 7.08 10.97
C ALA A 226 9.71 8.16 11.38
N GLU A 227 10.74 8.38 10.57
CA GLU A 227 11.82 9.36 10.86
C GLU A 227 11.37 10.81 10.69
N THR A 228 10.59 11.08 9.65
CA THR A 228 10.17 12.45 9.26
C THR A 228 8.75 12.78 9.71
N GLY A 229 7.95 11.77 10.07
CA GLY A 229 6.52 11.93 10.30
C GLY A 229 5.73 12.26 9.02
N HIS A 230 6.34 12.06 7.85
CA HIS A 230 5.74 12.40 6.56
C HIS A 230 4.78 11.31 6.10
N LEU A 231 3.56 11.70 5.75
CA LEU A 231 2.48 10.84 5.31
C LEU A 231 2.25 11.04 3.82
N ASN A 232 2.36 9.94 3.06
CA ASN A 232 1.95 9.86 1.67
C ASN A 232 0.76 8.91 1.56
N ALA A 233 -0.33 9.36 0.93
CA ALA A 233 -1.51 8.55 0.73
C ALA A 233 -1.99 8.64 -0.71
N LEU A 234 -2.36 7.50 -1.28
CA LEU A 234 -3.06 7.42 -2.56
C LEU A 234 -4.32 6.60 -2.38
N ALA A 235 -5.48 7.24 -2.54
CA ALA A 235 -6.78 6.62 -2.51
C ALA A 235 -7.56 6.90 -3.80
N THR A 236 -8.52 6.04 -4.13
CA THR A 236 -9.43 6.29 -5.26
C THR A 236 -10.85 5.87 -4.93
N SER A 237 -11.80 6.35 -5.72
CA SER A 237 -13.15 5.79 -5.80
C SER A 237 -13.12 4.31 -6.19
N ALA A 238 -14.25 3.61 -5.98
CA ALA A 238 -14.38 2.17 -6.25
C ALA A 238 -14.17 1.81 -7.74
N ASP A 239 -14.59 2.68 -8.65
CA ASP A 239 -14.39 2.55 -10.10
C ASP A 239 -13.00 3.05 -10.57
N ARG A 240 -12.17 3.54 -9.63
CA ARG A 240 -10.82 4.05 -9.86
C ARG A 240 -10.76 5.26 -10.80
N THR A 241 -11.87 5.99 -10.96
CA THR A 241 -11.91 7.17 -11.83
C THR A 241 -11.51 8.45 -11.11
N HIS A 242 -11.75 8.53 -9.80
CA HIS A 242 -11.42 9.70 -8.99
C HIS A 242 -10.23 9.37 -8.08
N PRO A 243 -9.02 9.90 -8.36
CA PRO A 243 -7.89 9.77 -7.47
C PRO A 243 -7.89 10.86 -6.39
N LEU A 244 -7.32 10.54 -5.25
CA LEU A 244 -6.95 11.46 -4.18
C LEU A 244 -5.54 11.12 -3.72
N LEU A 245 -4.64 12.06 -3.91
CA LEU A 245 -3.29 12.05 -3.38
C LEU A 245 -3.21 13.00 -2.18
N PHE A 246 -2.54 12.58 -1.11
CA PHE A 246 -2.14 13.47 -0.03
C PHE A 246 -0.66 13.28 0.28
N THR A 247 0.03 14.38 0.53
CA THR A 247 1.42 14.39 0.99
C THR A 247 1.60 15.50 2.02
N GLY A 248 2.08 15.17 3.23
CA GLY A 248 2.16 16.14 4.34
C GLY A 248 2.84 15.59 5.58
N GLY A 249 3.24 16.47 6.49
CA GLY A 249 3.94 16.14 7.74
C GLY A 249 3.13 16.46 8.98
N LYS A 250 3.54 15.89 10.13
CA LYS A 250 3.05 16.27 11.47
C LYS A 250 3.68 17.56 11.97
#